data_AF-A0A6A6D9T4-F1
#
_entry.id   AF-A0A6A6D9T4-F1
#
_cell.length_a   1.000
_cell.length_b   1.000
_cell.length_c   1.000
_cell.angle_alpha   90.00
_cell.angle_beta   90.00
_cell.angle_gamma   90.00
#
_symmetry.space_group_name_H-M   'P 1'
#
loop_
_entity.id
_entity.type
_entity.pdbx_description
1 polymer ?
#
loop_
_entity_poly.entity_id
_entity_poly.type
_entity_poly.pdbx_seq_one_letter_code
_entity_poly.pdbx_strand_id
1 'polypeptide(L)'
;GEGSLKEWALLLYSAAWYAWRKGSISSAEKKSVQVMKASARVLGPEHPHTLTNMANLASTYRNQGQWKEAEELFVQVMETSARVLGLEHPDTLTGMANLARTWKSQSRNNEATS
;
A
#
# COMPACT_ATOMS: atom_id res chain seq x y z
N GLY A 1 -8.35 -23.31 -28.27
CA GLY A 1 -6.95 -22.85 -28.38
C GLY A 1 -6.43 -22.51 -27.00
N GLU A 2 -5.15 -22.79 -26.74
CA GLU A 2 -4.50 -22.63 -25.43
C GLU A 2 -4.60 -21.22 -24.80
N GLY A 3 -4.86 -20.17 -25.60
CA GLY A 3 -5.09 -18.80 -25.12
C GLY A 3 -6.29 -18.68 -24.17
N SER A 4 -7.38 -19.42 -24.42
CA SER A 4 -8.60 -19.35 -23.62
C SER A 4 -8.43 -19.96 -22.22
N LEU A 5 -7.66 -21.05 -22.10
CA LEU A 5 -7.39 -21.71 -20.81
C LEU A 5 -6.57 -20.82 -19.88
N LYS A 6 -5.59 -20.07 -20.41
CA LYS A 6 -4.78 -19.13 -19.62
C LYS A 6 -5.61 -17.95 -19.10
N GLU A 7 -6.51 -17.42 -19.93
CA GLU A 7 -7.43 -16.35 -19.53
C GLU A 7 -8.39 -16.80 -18.42
N TRP A 8 -9.00 -17.97 -18.55
CA TRP A 8 -9.87 -18.54 -17.52
C TRP A 8 -9.12 -18.81 -16.20
N ALA A 9 -7.89 -19.32 -16.26
CA ALA A 9 -7.07 -19.52 -15.08
C ALA A 9 -6.74 -18.19 -14.37
N LEU A 10 -6.42 -17.13 -15.12
CA LEU A 10 -6.17 -15.80 -14.57
C LEU A 10 -7.42 -15.21 -13.90
N LEU A 11 -8.60 -15.40 -14.50
CA LEU A 11 -9.87 -14.94 -13.94
C LEU A 11 -10.21 -15.66 -12.63
N LEU A 12 -10.11 -16.99 -12.60
CA LEU A 12 -10.35 -17.78 -11.39
C LEU A 12 -9.36 -17.42 -10.27
N TYR A 13 -8.09 -17.26 -10.61
CA TYR A 13 -7.06 -16.80 -9.68
C TYR A 13 -7.39 -15.42 -9.11
N SER A 14 -7.75 -14.46 -9.97
CA SER A 14 -8.09 -13.09 -9.55
C SER A 14 -9.35 -13.06 -8.68
N ALA A 15 -10.36 -13.88 -8.99
CA ALA A 15 -11.58 -14.01 -8.22
C ALA A 15 -11.32 -14.65 -6.84
N ALA A 16 -10.53 -15.72 -6.79
CA ALA A 16 -10.13 -16.38 -5.54
C ALA A 16 -9.32 -15.44 -4.66
N TRP A 17 -8.35 -14.72 -5.25
CA TRP A 17 -7.60 -13.68 -4.56
C TRP A 17 -8.51 -12.57 -4.03
N TYR A 18 -9.47 -12.10 -4.83
CA TYR A 18 -10.42 -11.08 -4.41
C TYR A 18 -11.28 -11.53 -3.22
N ALA A 19 -11.77 -12.77 -3.24
CA ALA A 19 -12.58 -13.35 -2.17
C ALA A 19 -11.77 -13.54 -0.87
N TRP A 20 -10.55 -14.09 -0.99
CA TRP A 20 -9.61 -14.22 0.13
C TRP A 20 -9.27 -12.85 0.72
N ARG A 21 -8.94 -11.87 -0.13
CA ARG A 21 -8.67 -10.49 0.29
C ARG A 21 -9.85 -9.93 1.06
N LYS A 22 -11.06 -9.96 0.50
CA LYS A 22 -12.30 -9.51 1.17
C LYS A 22 -12.51 -10.12 2.56
N GLY A 23 -12.18 -11.40 2.73
CA GLY A 23 -12.24 -12.10 4.02
C GLY A 23 -11.09 -11.77 4.98
N SER A 24 -9.91 -11.44 4.45
CA SER A 24 -8.70 -11.12 5.20
C SER A 24 -8.63 -9.66 5.68
N ILE A 25 -9.35 -8.74 5.02
CA ILE A 25 -9.37 -7.32 5.42
C ILE A 25 -9.82 -7.18 6.88
N SER A 26 -8.91 -6.71 7.73
CA SER A 26 -9.18 -6.46 9.14
C SER A 26 -10.11 -5.26 9.36
N SER A 27 -10.79 -5.21 10.51
CA SER A 27 -11.61 -4.05 10.90
C SER A 27 -10.81 -2.75 10.95
N ALA A 28 -9.54 -2.82 11.34
CA ALA A 28 -8.63 -1.67 11.38
C ALA A 28 -8.32 -1.15 9.97
N GLU A 29 -8.04 -2.05 9.02
CA GLU A 29 -7.79 -1.69 7.62
C GLU A 29 -9.01 -1.03 6.97
N LYS A 30 -10.21 -1.59 7.16
CA LYS A 30 -11.47 -0.96 6.68
C LYS A 30 -11.60 0.46 7.19
N LYS A 31 -11.35 0.66 8.48
CA LYS A 31 -11.47 1.98 9.12
C LYS A 31 -10.41 2.94 8.58
N SER A 32 -9.17 2.51 8.43
CA SER A 32 -8.09 3.31 7.83
C SER A 32 -8.41 3.72 6.38
N VAL A 33 -8.93 2.81 5.55
CA VAL A 33 -9.34 3.14 4.17
C VAL A 33 -10.48 4.16 4.15
N GLN A 34 -11.46 4.04 5.04
CA GLN A 34 -12.55 5.01 5.14
C GLN A 34 -12.05 6.39 5.57
N VAL A 35 -11.20 6.45 6.60
CA VAL A 35 -10.60 7.69 7.10
C VAL A 35 -9.74 8.36 6.03
N MET A 36 -8.94 7.58 5.29
CA MET A 36 -8.15 8.06 4.15
C MET A 36 -9.03 8.69 3.08
N LYS A 37 -10.09 8.00 2.64
CA LYS A 37 -11.02 8.51 1.61
C LYS A 37 -11.76 9.77 2.07
N ALA A 38 -12.20 9.80 3.33
CA ALA A 38 -12.85 10.97 3.91
C ALA A 38 -11.88 12.18 3.97
N SER A 39 -10.65 11.95 4.42
CA SER A 39 -9.62 12.99 4.49
C SER A 39 -9.26 13.53 3.11
N ALA A 40 -9.08 12.65 2.11
CA ALA A 40 -8.82 13.05 0.73
C ALA A 40 -9.94 13.90 0.12
N ARG A 41 -11.20 13.63 0.50
CA ARG A 41 -12.36 14.40 0.02
C ARG A 41 -12.50 15.75 0.71
N VAL A 42 -12.21 15.82 2.02
CA VAL A 42 -12.43 17.04 2.82
C VAL A 42 -11.24 17.98 2.75
N LEU A 43 -10.02 17.45 2.85
CA LEU A 43 -8.77 18.21 2.98
C LEU A 43 -7.96 18.24 1.68
N GLY A 44 -8.28 17.34 0.75
CA GLY A 44 -7.52 17.14 -0.47
C GLY A 44 -6.50 15.99 -0.34
N PRO A 45 -6.04 15.46 -1.49
CA PRO A 45 -5.10 14.32 -1.53
C PRO A 45 -3.69 14.69 -1.04
N GLU A 46 -3.32 15.96 -1.11
CA GLU A 46 -1.98 16.46 -0.77
C GLU A 46 -1.86 16.94 0.68
N HIS A 47 -2.98 16.99 1.41
CA HIS A 47 -2.98 17.48 2.78
C HIS A 47 -2.17 16.55 3.70
N PRO A 48 -1.31 17.08 4.60
CA PRO A 48 -0.46 16.27 5.48
C PRO A 48 -1.22 15.16 6.21
N HIS A 49 -2.40 15.46 6.77
CA HIS A 49 -3.24 14.43 7.42
C HIS A 49 -3.68 13.30 6.48
N THR A 50 -3.98 13.59 5.21
CA THR A 50 -4.30 12.57 4.22
C THR A 50 -3.08 11.68 3.97
N LEU A 51 -1.90 12.28 3.83
CA LEU A 51 -0.63 11.57 3.64
C LEU A 51 -0.27 10.70 4.85
N THR A 52 -0.47 11.20 6.08
CA THR A 52 -0.31 10.41 7.32
C THR A 52 -1.24 9.20 7.34
N ASN A 53 -2.51 9.38 6.96
CA ASN A 53 -3.47 8.28 6.91
C ASN A 53 -3.09 7.22 5.85
N MET A 54 -2.56 7.65 4.71
CA MET A 54 -2.03 6.74 3.68
C MET A 54 -0.80 5.95 4.20
N ALA A 55 0.13 6.60 4.90
CA ALA A 55 1.30 5.95 5.49
C ALA A 55 0.92 4.93 6.58
N ASN A 56 -0.14 5.20 7.35
CA ASN A 56 -0.68 4.26 8.34
C ASN A 56 -1.33 3.04 7.68
N LEU A 57 -2.07 3.23 6.59
CA LEU A 57 -2.61 2.13 5.79
C LEU A 57 -1.49 1.28 5.18
N ALA A 58 -0.46 1.91 4.62
CA ALA A 58 0.71 1.22 4.08
C ALA A 58 1.44 0.38 5.16
N SER A 59 1.60 0.92 6.37
CA SER A 59 2.16 0.19 7.50
C SER A 59 1.31 -1.03 7.90
N THR A 60 -0.02 -0.91 7.79
CA THR A 60 -0.96 -2.02 8.05
C THR A 60 -0.76 -3.13 7.02
N TYR A 61 -0.70 -2.80 5.73
CA TYR A 61 -0.43 -3.79 4.67
C TYR A 61 0.93 -4.47 4.84
N ARG A 62 1.97 -3.70 5.18
CA ARG A 62 3.30 -4.23 5.46
C ARG A 62 3.26 -5.29 6.56
N ASN A 63 2.57 -5.02 7.66
CA ASN A 63 2.45 -5.94 8.80
C ASN A 63 1.64 -7.21 8.45
N GLN A 64 0.77 -7.15 7.45
CA GLN A 64 0.01 -8.29 6.94
C GLN A 64 0.76 -9.08 5.86
N GLY A 65 1.98 -8.68 5.50
CA GLY A 65 2.75 -9.30 4.42
C GLY A 65 2.33 -8.87 3.01
N GLN A 66 1.48 -7.85 2.88
CA GLN A 66 1.06 -7.25 1.61
C GLN A 66 2.06 -6.18 1.18
N TRP A 67 3.28 -6.63 0.83
CA TRP A 67 4.41 -5.72 0.62
C TRP A 67 4.24 -4.83 -0.61
N LYS A 68 3.56 -5.32 -1.67
CA LYS A 68 3.33 -4.55 -2.90
C LYS A 68 2.39 -3.38 -2.66
N GLU A 69 1.25 -3.64 -2.02
CA GLU A 69 0.27 -2.61 -1.69
C GLU A 69 0.82 -1.59 -0.68
N ALA A 70 1.69 -2.03 0.25
CA ALA A 70 2.39 -1.13 1.15
C ALA A 70 3.38 -0.21 0.41
N GLU A 71 4.16 -0.78 -0.52
CA GLU A 71 5.14 -0.04 -1.32
C GLU A 71 4.48 1.03 -2.17
N GLU A 72 3.44 0.69 -2.94
CA GLU A 72 2.71 1.63 -3.79
C GLU A 72 2.22 2.85 -3.01
N LEU A 73 1.64 2.62 -1.82
CA LEU A 73 1.17 3.71 -0.96
C LEU A 73 2.32 4.54 -0.38
N PHE A 74 3.43 3.93 0.04
CA PHE A 74 4.57 4.70 0.55
C PHE A 74 5.27 5.52 -0.55
N VAL A 75 5.36 5.02 -1.79
CA VAL A 75 5.84 5.79 -2.95
C VAL A 75 4.96 7.02 -3.15
N GLN A 76 3.65 6.82 -3.19
CA GLN A 76 2.70 7.93 -3.41
C GLN A 76 2.81 9.00 -2.31
N VAL A 77 2.96 8.59 -1.04
CA VAL A 77 3.16 9.50 0.09
C VAL A 77 4.47 10.27 -0.05
N MET A 78 5.56 9.58 -0.38
CA MET A 78 6.89 10.19 -0.54
C MET A 78 6.88 11.22 -1.67
N GLU A 79 6.41 10.86 -2.87
CA GLU A 79 6.38 11.76 -4.04
C GLU A 79 5.50 12.98 -3.79
N THR A 80 4.36 12.79 -3.14
CA THR A 80 3.45 13.89 -2.84
C THR A 80 4.03 14.80 -1.75
N SER A 81 4.60 14.24 -0.68
CA SER A 81 5.26 15.02 0.37
C SER A 81 6.47 15.79 -0.18
N ALA A 82 7.27 15.17 -1.05
CA ALA A 82 8.39 15.82 -1.70
C ALA A 82 7.96 17.01 -2.56
N ARG A 83 6.85 16.88 -3.30
CA ARG A 83 6.28 17.96 -4.12
C ARG A 83 5.71 19.11 -3.29
N VAL A 84 5.01 18.79 -2.20
CA VAL A 84 4.22 19.77 -1.43
C VAL A 84 5.04 20.44 -0.33
N LEU A 85 5.88 19.67 0.36
CA LEU A 85 6.61 20.08 1.57
C LEU A 85 8.12 20.17 1.34
N GLY A 86 8.62 19.63 0.23
CA GLY A 86 10.05 19.56 -0.09
C GLY A 86 10.71 18.25 0.34
N LEU A 87 11.92 18.02 -0.19
CA LEU A 87 12.67 16.78 0.02
C LEU A 87 13.19 16.61 1.46
N GLU A 88 13.51 17.72 2.14
CA GLU A 88 14.06 17.71 3.50
C GLU A 88 12.98 17.67 4.58
N HIS A 89 11.70 17.72 4.20
CA HIS A 89 10.61 17.71 5.17
C HIS A 89 10.57 16.37 5.93
N PRO A 90 10.34 16.38 7.26
CA PRO A 90 10.29 15.16 8.07
C PRO A 90 9.33 14.08 7.54
N ASP A 91 8.20 14.47 6.95
CA ASP A 91 7.25 13.53 6.34
C ASP A 91 7.80 12.84 5.10
N THR A 92 8.55 13.56 4.25
CA THR A 92 9.23 13.01 3.08
C THR A 92 10.32 12.01 3.51
N LEU A 93 11.14 12.39 4.49
CA LEU A 93 12.18 11.53 5.06
C LEU A 93 11.58 10.27 5.71
N THR A 94 10.45 10.42 6.40
CA THR A 94 9.71 9.31 7.00
C THR A 94 9.16 8.36 5.92
N GLY A 95 8.65 8.91 4.81
CA GLY A 95 8.24 8.13 3.64
C GLY A 95 9.37 7.29 3.06
N MET A 96 10.54 7.90 2.84
CA MET A 96 11.75 7.22 2.35
C MET A 96 12.22 6.12 3.31
N ALA A 97 12.25 6.39 4.62
CA ALA A 97 12.61 5.39 5.62
C ALA A 97 11.64 4.19 5.63
N ASN A 98 10.35 4.45 5.44
CA ASN A 98 9.34 3.39 5.36
C ASN A 98 9.45 2.55 4.08
N LEU A 99 9.78 3.16 2.94
CA LEU A 99 10.10 2.46 1.69
C LEU A 99 11.29 1.53 1.86
N ALA A 100 12.40 2.04 2.39
CA ALA A 100 13.61 1.25 2.64
C ALA A 100 13.34 0.03 3.53
N ARG A 101 12.50 0.18 4.57
CA ARG A 101 12.07 -0.94 5.43
C ARG A 101 11.23 -1.96 4.69
N THR A 102 10.35 -1.53 3.78
CA THR A 102 9.50 -2.42 2.97
C THR A 102 10.36 -3.24 2.01
N TRP A 103 11.29 -2.61 1.29
CA TRP A 103 12.24 -3.32 0.41
C TRP A 103 13.13 -4.31 1.16
N LYS A 104 13.66 -3.94 2.33
CA LYS A 104 14.43 -4.87 3.18
C LYS A 104 13.59 -6.10 3.57
N SER A 105 12.30 -5.90 3.84
CA SER A 105 11.40 -7.00 4.22
C SER A 105 11.08 -7.90 3.02
N GLN A 106 10.94 -7.31 1.82
CA GLN A 106 10.78 -8.06 0.56
C GLN A 106 12.03 -8.89 0.24
N SER A 107 13.24 -8.31 0.32
CA SER A 107 14.50 -9.01 0.07
C SER A 107 14.69 -10.20 1.01
N ARG A 108 14.43 -10.05 2.32
CA ARG A 108 14.52 -11.16 3.28
C ARG A 108 13.51 -12.26 3.01
N ASN A 109 12.32 -11.94 2.55
CA ASN A 109 11.33 -12.95 2.17
C ASN A 109 11.74 -13.68 0.89
N ASN A 110 12.23 -12.96 -0.11
CA ASN A 110 12.72 -13.59 -1.34
C ASN A 110 13.89 -14.54 -1.07
N GLU A 111 14.79 -14.19 -0.14
CA GLU A 111 15.87 -15.06 0.34
C GLU A 111 15.34 -16.26 1.13
N ALA A 112 14.30 -16.09 1.95
CA ALA A 112 13.69 -17.18 2.73
C ALA A 112 12.87 -18.16 1.88
N THR A 113 12.43 -17.75 0.69
CA THR A 113 11.63 -18.58 -0.24
C THR A 113 12.40 -19.09 -1.46
N SER A 114 13.71 -18.80 -1.56
CA SER A 114 14.61 -19.32 -2.61
C SER A 114 15.33 -20.57 -2.14
#